data_AF-A0A929YN94-F1
#
_entry.id   AF-A0A929YN94-F1
#
_cell.length_a   1.000
_cell.length_b   1.000
_cell.length_c   1.000
_cell.angle_alpha   90.00
_cell.angle_beta   90.00
_cell.angle_gamma   90.00
#
_symmetry.space_group_name_H-M   'P 1'
#
loop_
_entity.id
_entity.type
_entity.pdbx_description
1 polymer ?
#
loop_
_entity_poly.entity_id
_entity_poly.type
_entity_poly.pdbx_seq_one_letter_code
_entity_poly.pdbx_strand_id
1 'polypeptide(L)'
;IKSLVFAQLFDKHDSKQAYGSGTVLADENIDKLYGATLRNWDNKFMGAINIRRALALSRNVPAIKAAYIVGDGSAKPVVEGIRRMGDTNYCRQEENAGGYGLGAAIGACGTKQTELVNAYSTLARMGVQKDISSVIEVKNSQGETLKKWKDEGKQVIDSQSAYIVNDILSDRTPGLHGWMGVNGVRTSAKTGTSDKGSQPKDLWIINYSPALVMGMWLG
;
A
#
# COMPACT_ATOMS: atom_id res chain seq x y z
N ILE A 1 1.71 2.02 -1.68
CA ILE A 1 0.88 1.37 -2.71
C ILE A 1 1.09 -0.15 -2.76
N LYS A 2 2.24 -0.69 -3.21
CA LYS A 2 2.47 -2.15 -3.33
C LYS A 2 2.04 -2.96 -2.09
N SER A 3 2.36 -2.49 -0.88
CA SER A 3 1.93 -3.14 0.37
C SER A 3 0.41 -3.26 0.51
N LEU A 4 -0.33 -2.24 0.09
CA LEU A 4 -1.80 -2.22 0.09
C LEU A 4 -2.38 -3.16 -0.97
N VAL A 5 -1.65 -3.39 -2.08
CA VAL A 5 -2.03 -4.40 -3.10
C VAL A 5 -1.86 -5.80 -2.54
N PHE A 6 -0.72 -6.10 -1.89
CA PHE A 6 -0.50 -7.41 -1.29
C PHE A 6 -1.44 -7.68 -0.11
N ALA A 7 -1.80 -6.67 0.68
CA ALA A 7 -2.83 -6.79 1.70
C ALA A 7 -4.14 -7.34 1.11
N GLN A 8 -4.58 -6.79 -0.01
CA GLN A 8 -5.79 -7.25 -0.71
C GLN A 8 -5.63 -8.64 -1.35
N LEU A 9 -4.43 -9.00 -1.81
CA LEU A 9 -4.17 -10.34 -2.34
C LEU A 9 -4.30 -11.40 -1.24
N PHE A 10 -3.77 -11.13 -0.04
CA PHE A 10 -3.90 -12.02 1.10
C PHE A 10 -5.34 -12.10 1.62
N ASP A 11 -6.11 -11.03 1.44
CA ASP A 11 -7.52 -10.93 1.83
C ASP A 11 -8.49 -11.68 0.90
N LYS A 12 -7.98 -12.25 -0.20
CA LYS A 12 -8.79 -13.00 -1.16
C LYS A 12 -9.07 -14.41 -0.63
N HIS A 13 -10.03 -14.52 0.27
CA HIS A 13 -10.42 -15.80 0.89
C HIS A 13 -11.30 -16.68 -0.01
N ASP A 14 -12.00 -16.09 -0.98
CA ASP A 14 -12.92 -16.80 -1.89
C ASP A 14 -12.22 -17.39 -3.14
N SER A 15 -10.90 -17.24 -3.28
CA SER A 15 -10.17 -17.86 -4.38
C SER A 15 -9.87 -19.33 -4.11
N LYS A 16 -9.79 -20.13 -5.19
CA LYS A 16 -9.34 -21.54 -5.15
C LYS A 16 -7.93 -21.72 -4.59
N GLN A 17 -7.20 -20.63 -4.38
CA GLN A 17 -5.85 -20.57 -3.86
C GLN A 17 -5.79 -19.50 -2.77
N ALA A 18 -5.24 -19.85 -1.60
CA ALA A 18 -4.84 -18.89 -0.58
C ALA A 18 -3.45 -18.32 -0.92
N TYR A 19 -3.26 -17.03 -0.68
CA TYR A 19 -1.97 -16.34 -0.85
C TYR A 19 -1.37 -15.98 0.50
N GLY A 20 -0.06 -16.09 0.64
CA GLY A 20 0.68 -15.72 1.84
C GLY A 20 2.12 -15.32 1.54
N SER A 21 2.90 -15.05 2.58
CA SER A 21 4.28 -14.59 2.48
C SER A 21 5.18 -15.52 1.65
N GLY A 22 4.96 -16.84 1.76
CA GLY A 22 5.71 -17.88 1.05
C GLY A 22 5.21 -18.15 -0.38
N THR A 23 4.06 -17.61 -0.79
CA THR A 23 3.54 -17.85 -2.14
C THR A 23 4.50 -17.30 -3.18
N VAL A 24 4.79 -18.09 -4.21
CA VAL A 24 5.66 -17.68 -5.32
C VAL A 24 4.86 -16.90 -6.35
N LEU A 25 5.31 -15.67 -6.64
CA LEU A 25 4.86 -14.89 -7.79
C LEU A 25 6.09 -14.58 -8.64
N ALA A 26 6.25 -15.31 -9.74
CA ALA A 26 7.43 -15.19 -10.59
C ALA A 26 7.66 -13.75 -11.06
N ASP A 27 8.89 -13.26 -10.90
CA ASP A 27 9.38 -11.99 -11.40
C ASP A 27 10.03 -12.23 -12.77
N GLU A 28 9.24 -12.09 -13.82
CA GLU A 28 9.56 -12.40 -15.22
C GLU A 28 8.92 -11.37 -16.16
N ASN A 29 9.22 -11.45 -17.46
CA ASN A 29 8.60 -10.53 -18.42
C ASN A 29 7.08 -10.75 -18.49
N ILE A 30 6.31 -9.69 -18.21
CA ILE A 30 4.85 -9.67 -18.30
C ILE A 30 4.34 -8.55 -19.22
N ASP A 31 5.15 -8.08 -20.17
CA ASP A 31 4.85 -6.92 -21.01
C ASP A 31 3.53 -7.11 -21.78
N LYS A 32 3.23 -8.34 -22.24
CA LYS A 32 1.95 -8.67 -22.89
C LYS A 32 0.75 -8.54 -21.96
N LEU A 33 0.89 -8.92 -20.68
CA LEU A 33 -0.16 -8.78 -19.67
C LEU A 33 -0.32 -7.33 -19.25
N TYR A 34 0.80 -6.61 -19.10
CA TYR A 34 0.81 -5.22 -18.67
C TYR A 34 0.38 -4.23 -19.77
N GLY A 35 0.58 -4.60 -21.04
CA GLY A 35 0.29 -3.75 -22.21
C GLY A 35 1.38 -2.74 -22.53
N ALA A 36 2.52 -2.79 -21.84
CA ALA A 36 3.68 -1.92 -22.05
C ALA A 36 4.94 -2.61 -21.51
N THR A 37 6.10 -2.02 -21.79
CA THR A 37 7.36 -2.47 -21.19
C THR A 37 7.38 -2.21 -19.69
N LEU A 38 7.37 -3.27 -18.89
CA LEU A 38 7.53 -3.19 -17.45
C LEU A 38 8.97 -3.55 -17.06
N ARG A 39 9.56 -2.73 -16.20
CA ARG A 39 10.90 -2.95 -15.65
C ARG A 39 10.89 -2.90 -14.14
N ASN A 40 11.74 -3.70 -13.52
CA ASN A 40 12.15 -3.48 -12.15
C ASN A 40 13.25 -2.41 -12.11
N TRP A 41 13.48 -1.82 -10.94
CA TRP A 41 14.45 -0.73 -10.77
C TRP A 41 15.88 -1.09 -11.22
N ASP A 42 16.24 -2.39 -11.15
CA ASP A 42 17.55 -2.92 -11.55
C ASP A 42 17.58 -3.48 -12.98
N ASN A 43 16.47 -3.35 -13.73
CA ASN A 43 16.27 -3.90 -15.06
C ASN A 43 16.46 -5.42 -15.18
N LYS A 44 16.37 -6.16 -14.06
CA LYS A 44 16.52 -7.61 -14.03
C LYS A 44 15.22 -8.30 -13.64
N PHE A 45 15.16 -9.60 -13.89
CA PHE A 45 14.12 -10.51 -13.44
C PHE A 45 14.74 -11.49 -12.45
N MET A 46 14.05 -11.78 -11.35
CA MET A 46 14.53 -12.72 -10.33
C MET A 46 13.96 -14.14 -10.50
N GLY A 47 13.10 -14.37 -11.50
CA GLY A 47 12.46 -15.67 -11.71
C GLY A 47 11.52 -16.02 -10.56
N ALA A 48 11.57 -17.27 -10.08
CA ALA A 48 10.75 -17.71 -8.96
C ALA A 48 11.14 -16.98 -7.66
N ILE A 49 10.30 -16.04 -7.23
CA ILE A 49 10.46 -15.28 -5.99
C ILE A 49 9.17 -15.36 -5.17
N ASN A 50 9.30 -15.50 -3.85
CA ASN A 50 8.15 -15.45 -2.95
C ASN A 50 7.70 -14.01 -2.67
N ILE A 51 6.45 -13.84 -2.26
CA ILE A 51 5.86 -12.52 -2.01
C ILE A 51 6.64 -11.76 -0.93
N ARG A 52 7.10 -12.42 0.14
CA ARG A 52 7.92 -11.79 1.19
C ARG A 52 9.13 -11.07 0.59
N ARG A 53 9.92 -11.77 -0.21
CA ARG A 53 11.11 -11.20 -0.85
C ARG A 53 10.75 -10.18 -1.92
N ALA A 54 9.69 -10.41 -2.70
CA ALA A 54 9.23 -9.49 -3.73
C ALA A 54 8.80 -8.13 -3.15
N LEU A 55 8.04 -8.13 -2.06
CA LEU A 55 7.58 -6.92 -1.38
C LEU A 55 8.74 -6.22 -0.65
N ALA A 56 9.61 -6.95 0.04
CA ALA A 56 10.80 -6.40 0.70
C ALA A 56 11.74 -5.69 -0.29
N LEU A 57 11.94 -6.26 -1.48
CA LEU A 57 12.73 -5.69 -2.57
C LEU A 57 11.93 -4.71 -3.46
N SER A 58 10.67 -4.45 -3.13
CA SER A 58 9.81 -3.53 -3.88
C SER A 58 9.74 -3.84 -5.38
N ARG A 59 9.64 -5.11 -5.77
CA ARG A 59 9.60 -5.53 -7.18
C ARG A 59 8.30 -5.07 -7.87
N ASN A 60 8.39 -4.62 -9.12
CA ASN A 60 7.24 -4.13 -9.90
C ASN A 60 6.40 -5.29 -10.44
N VAL A 61 7.04 -6.30 -11.04
CA VAL A 61 6.33 -7.42 -11.69
C VAL A 61 5.41 -8.17 -10.73
N PRO A 62 5.86 -8.62 -9.52
CA PRO A 62 4.97 -9.33 -8.61
C PRO A 62 3.81 -8.47 -8.10
N ALA A 63 4.00 -7.16 -7.97
CA ALA A 63 2.94 -6.24 -7.57
C ALA A 63 1.86 -6.08 -8.66
N ILE A 64 2.26 -6.01 -9.94
CA ILE A 64 1.32 -6.01 -11.07
C ILE A 64 0.57 -7.34 -11.15
N LYS A 65 1.25 -8.48 -10.99
CA LYS A 65 0.62 -9.80 -10.95
C LYS A 65 -0.39 -9.91 -9.79
N ALA A 66 -0.02 -9.44 -8.59
CA ALA A 66 -0.91 -9.41 -7.45
C ALA A 66 -2.18 -8.60 -7.74
N ALA A 67 -2.03 -7.41 -8.33
CA ALA A 67 -3.18 -6.59 -8.71
C ALA A 67 -4.06 -7.24 -9.79
N TYR A 68 -3.44 -7.84 -10.80
CA TYR A 68 -4.15 -8.60 -11.83
C TYR A 68 -4.98 -9.74 -11.22
N ILE A 69 -4.40 -10.50 -10.28
CA ILE A 69 -5.10 -11.59 -9.58
C ILE A 69 -6.24 -11.04 -8.72
N VAL A 70 -5.99 -9.98 -7.94
CA VAL A 70 -7.02 -9.38 -7.07
C VAL A 70 -8.22 -8.94 -7.90
N GLY A 71 -7.97 -8.19 -8.98
CA GLY A 71 -9.02 -7.58 -9.78
C GLY A 71 -9.45 -8.34 -11.02
N ASP A 72 -9.05 -9.61 -11.17
CA ASP A 72 -9.37 -10.47 -12.31
C ASP A 72 -9.08 -9.79 -13.66
N GLY A 73 -7.85 -9.27 -13.77
CA GLY A 73 -7.37 -8.51 -14.93
C GLY A 73 -7.65 -7.01 -14.89
N SER A 74 -8.52 -6.52 -14.00
CA SER A 74 -8.81 -5.10 -13.82
C SER A 74 -8.02 -4.47 -12.66
N ALA A 75 -7.62 -3.21 -12.81
CA ALA A 75 -7.04 -2.43 -11.71
C ALA A 75 -8.11 -1.89 -10.73
N LYS A 76 -9.38 -1.81 -11.15
CA LYS A 76 -10.45 -1.17 -10.38
C LYS A 76 -10.65 -1.77 -8.98
N PRO A 77 -10.72 -3.10 -8.80
CA PRO A 77 -10.90 -3.66 -7.45
C PRO A 77 -9.77 -3.29 -6.49
N VAL A 78 -8.53 -3.23 -7.00
CA VAL A 78 -7.35 -2.86 -6.22
C VAL A 78 -7.38 -1.40 -5.80
N VAL A 79 -7.75 -0.51 -6.72
CA VAL A 79 -7.90 0.93 -6.46
C VAL A 79 -9.01 1.16 -5.43
N GLU A 80 -10.16 0.50 -5.58
CA GLU A 80 -11.25 0.59 -4.61
C GLU A 80 -10.86 0.04 -3.23
N GLY A 81 -10.05 -1.02 -3.16
CA GLY A 81 -9.53 -1.50 -1.88
C GLY A 81 -8.57 -0.51 -1.21
N ILE A 82 -7.68 0.13 -1.98
CA ILE A 82 -6.80 1.20 -1.47
C ILE A 82 -7.65 2.37 -0.92
N ARG A 83 -8.70 2.77 -1.65
CA ARG A 83 -9.66 3.79 -1.21
C ARG A 83 -10.36 3.39 0.09
N ARG A 84 -10.86 2.15 0.21
CA ARG A 84 -11.47 1.62 1.43
C ARG A 84 -10.51 1.58 2.62
N MET A 85 -9.21 1.40 2.39
CA MET A 85 -8.21 1.43 3.47
C MET A 85 -7.94 2.85 3.99
N GLY A 86 -8.35 3.90 3.29
CA GLY A 86 -8.26 5.29 3.76
C GLY A 86 -7.62 6.26 2.77
N ASP A 87 -7.08 5.78 1.64
CA ASP A 87 -6.54 6.62 0.56
C ASP A 87 -7.65 6.97 -0.45
N THR A 88 -8.65 7.74 0.00
CA THR A 88 -9.94 7.90 -0.70
C THR A 88 -9.82 8.64 -2.04
N ASN A 89 -8.80 9.48 -2.22
CA ASN A 89 -8.52 10.16 -3.48
C ASN A 89 -7.56 9.40 -4.41
N TYR A 90 -7.15 8.19 -4.06
CA TYR A 90 -6.26 7.39 -4.90
C TYR A 90 -6.85 7.19 -6.31
N CYS A 91 -6.04 7.47 -7.34
CA CYS A 91 -6.41 7.41 -8.77
C CYS A 91 -7.60 8.31 -9.21
N ARG A 92 -8.10 9.25 -8.39
CA ARG A 92 -9.25 10.09 -8.79
C ARG A 92 -8.93 11.01 -9.96
N GLN A 93 -7.70 11.53 -10.01
CA GLN A 93 -7.26 12.39 -11.10
C GLN A 93 -7.24 11.61 -12.43
N GLU A 94 -6.68 10.40 -12.41
CA GLU A 94 -6.56 9.52 -13.57
C GLU A 94 -7.93 9.04 -14.04
N GLU A 95 -8.83 8.69 -13.11
CA GLU A 95 -10.24 8.37 -13.41
C GLU A 95 -10.94 9.47 -14.21
N ASN A 96 -10.69 10.74 -13.84
CA ASN A 96 -11.24 11.91 -14.53
C ASN A 96 -10.51 12.25 -15.85
N ALA A 97 -9.33 11.68 -16.09
CA ALA A 97 -8.45 12.02 -17.21
C ALA A 97 -8.30 10.90 -18.25
N GLY A 98 -9.22 9.92 -18.27
CA GLY A 98 -9.23 8.82 -19.25
C GLY A 98 -9.03 7.42 -18.65
N GLY A 99 -8.92 7.33 -17.32
CA GLY A 99 -8.85 6.06 -16.59
C GLY A 99 -7.43 5.72 -16.11
N TYR A 100 -7.36 4.62 -15.37
CA TYR A 100 -6.13 4.05 -14.82
C TYR A 100 -6.02 2.56 -15.19
N GLY A 101 -4.79 2.08 -15.35
CA GLY A 101 -4.48 0.68 -15.63
C GLY A 101 -3.80 -0.03 -14.46
N LEU A 102 -3.25 -1.22 -14.72
CA LEU A 102 -2.53 -2.00 -13.71
C LEU A 102 -1.33 -1.25 -13.11
N GLY A 103 -0.82 -0.20 -13.78
CA GLY A 103 0.18 0.71 -13.23
C GLY A 103 -0.21 1.32 -11.88
N ALA A 104 -1.51 1.39 -11.56
CA ALA A 104 -1.98 1.73 -10.22
C ALA A 104 -1.34 0.84 -9.14
N ALA A 105 -1.08 -0.45 -9.39
CA ALA A 105 -0.47 -1.34 -8.41
C ALA A 105 0.96 -0.95 -7.99
N ILE A 106 1.64 -0.15 -8.82
CA ILE A 106 3.02 0.31 -8.59
C ILE A 106 3.10 1.82 -8.31
N GLY A 107 1.96 2.49 -8.14
CA GLY A 107 1.91 3.91 -7.79
C GLY A 107 1.86 4.88 -8.96
N ALA A 108 1.40 4.46 -10.13
CA ALA A 108 1.22 5.34 -11.30
C ALA A 108 0.01 6.30 -11.20
N CYS A 109 -0.55 6.49 -10.01
CA CYS A 109 -1.69 7.37 -9.75
C CYS A 109 -1.37 8.38 -8.66
N GLY A 110 -2.02 9.54 -8.71
CA GLY A 110 -2.01 10.52 -7.64
C GLY A 110 -2.63 10.01 -6.33
N THR A 111 -2.12 10.54 -5.21
CA THR A 111 -2.61 10.34 -3.84
C THR A 111 -2.44 11.62 -3.03
N LYS A 112 -3.21 11.79 -1.96
CA LYS A 112 -2.95 12.81 -0.94
C LYS A 112 -2.12 12.19 0.18
N GLN A 113 -1.04 12.86 0.58
CA GLN A 113 -0.12 12.36 1.63
C GLN A 113 -0.84 11.93 2.91
N THR A 114 -1.78 12.74 3.40
CA THR A 114 -2.55 12.45 4.62
C THR A 114 -3.42 11.19 4.47
N GLU A 115 -3.96 10.93 3.29
CA GLU A 115 -4.83 9.79 3.01
C GLU A 115 -4.01 8.51 2.80
N LEU A 116 -2.85 8.60 2.14
CA LEU A 116 -1.88 7.50 2.09
C LEU A 116 -1.39 7.12 3.49
N VAL A 117 -1.06 8.09 4.34
CA VAL A 117 -0.69 7.85 5.74
C VAL A 117 -1.83 7.17 6.49
N ASN A 118 -3.09 7.57 6.25
CA ASN A 118 -4.23 6.90 6.87
C ASN A 118 -4.41 5.44 6.38
N ALA A 119 -4.17 5.17 5.10
CA ALA A 119 -4.20 3.81 4.57
C ALA A 119 -3.15 2.90 5.23
N TYR A 120 -1.95 3.40 5.54
CA TYR A 120 -0.98 2.65 6.34
C TYR A 120 -1.36 2.59 7.82
N SER A 121 -2.09 3.57 8.34
CA SER A 121 -2.64 3.52 9.69
C SER A 121 -3.68 2.40 9.84
N THR A 122 -4.41 2.08 8.77
CA THR A 122 -5.27 0.91 8.71
C THR A 122 -4.48 -0.39 8.83
N LEU A 123 -3.33 -0.51 8.15
CA LEU A 123 -2.41 -1.65 8.35
C LEU A 123 -1.86 -1.71 9.79
N ALA A 124 -1.47 -0.57 10.35
CA ALA A 124 -0.98 -0.47 11.73
C ALA A 124 -2.02 -0.93 12.76
N ARG A 125 -3.31 -0.71 12.47
CA ARG A 125 -4.46 -1.16 13.26
C ARG A 125 -5.02 -2.51 12.80
N MET A 126 -4.19 -3.37 12.22
CA MET A 126 -4.56 -4.74 11.84
C MET A 126 -5.79 -4.81 10.93
N GLY A 127 -5.91 -3.87 10.00
CA GLY A 127 -6.99 -3.82 9.00
C GLY A 127 -8.21 -2.97 9.39
N VAL A 128 -8.21 -2.34 10.57
CA VAL A 128 -9.28 -1.41 10.99
C VAL A 128 -9.02 -0.01 10.44
N GLN A 129 -9.85 0.42 9.49
CA GLN A 129 -9.86 1.80 8.99
C GLN A 129 -10.64 2.70 9.93
N LYS A 130 -10.11 3.91 10.13
CA LYS A 130 -10.74 5.01 10.86
C LYS A 130 -10.59 6.28 10.01
N ASP A 131 -11.59 7.14 10.03
CA ASP A 131 -11.55 8.39 9.30
C ASP A 131 -10.56 9.37 9.94
N ILE A 132 -9.89 10.16 9.10
CA ILE A 132 -8.97 11.19 9.54
C ILE A 132 -9.77 12.28 10.25
N SER A 133 -9.32 12.69 11.44
CA SER A 133 -9.82 13.89 12.09
C SER A 133 -8.67 14.74 12.61
N SER A 134 -8.74 16.05 12.36
CA SER A 134 -7.89 17.06 12.97
C SER A 134 -8.59 17.77 14.14
N VAL A 135 -9.89 17.51 14.35
CA VAL A 135 -10.73 18.17 15.35
C VAL A 135 -11.39 17.12 16.24
N ILE A 136 -11.04 17.11 17.53
CA ILE A 136 -11.56 16.14 18.50
C ILE A 136 -12.89 16.58 19.14
N GLU A 137 -13.11 17.88 19.28
CA GLU A 137 -14.32 18.44 19.88
C GLU A 137 -14.50 19.90 19.41
N VAL A 138 -15.75 20.31 19.17
CA VAL A 138 -16.16 21.69 18.88
C VAL A 138 -17.23 22.08 19.88
N LYS A 139 -17.03 23.19 20.59
CA LYS A 139 -17.99 23.76 21.54
C LYS A 139 -18.39 25.17 21.15
N ASN A 140 -19.61 25.59 21.51
CA ASN A 140 -20.02 26.99 21.41
C ASN A 140 -19.53 27.81 22.62
N SER A 141 -19.80 29.11 22.64
CA SER A 141 -19.38 30.02 23.72
C SER A 141 -20.06 29.73 25.06
N GLN A 142 -21.17 28.99 25.05
CA GLN A 142 -21.87 28.50 26.24
C GLN A 142 -21.33 27.16 26.76
N GLY A 143 -20.35 26.55 26.06
CA GLY A 143 -19.74 25.28 26.44
C GLY A 143 -20.49 24.03 25.94
N GLU A 144 -21.54 24.18 25.14
CA GLU A 144 -22.29 23.06 24.57
C GLU A 144 -21.49 22.40 23.44
N THR A 145 -21.48 21.07 23.40
CA THR A 145 -20.73 20.30 22.39
C THR A 145 -21.54 20.22 21.10
N LEU A 146 -21.03 20.84 20.04
CA LEU A 146 -21.64 20.84 18.70
C LEU A 146 -21.18 19.64 17.85
N LYS A 147 -19.91 19.25 18.02
CA LYS A 147 -19.31 18.11 17.33
C LYS A 147 -18.28 17.46 18.24
N LYS A 148 -18.25 16.14 18.27
CA LYS A 148 -17.23 15.37 18.98
C LYS A 148 -16.78 14.23 18.09
N TRP A 149 -15.47 14.06 17.98
CA TRP A 149 -14.90 12.90 17.30
C TRP A 149 -15.26 11.64 18.09
N LYS A 150 -15.60 10.57 17.37
CA LYS A 150 -15.91 9.27 17.94
C LYS A 150 -14.89 8.28 17.46
N ASP A 151 -14.45 7.40 18.36
CA ASP A 151 -13.50 6.35 18.02
C ASP A 151 -14.21 5.16 17.36
N GLU A 152 -14.73 5.39 16.16
CA GLU A 152 -15.42 4.39 15.35
C GLU A 152 -14.48 3.91 14.23
N GLY A 153 -14.50 2.61 13.95
CA GLY A 153 -13.67 2.01 12.92
C GLY A 153 -14.36 0.86 12.21
N LYS A 154 -13.88 0.55 11.00
CA LYS A 154 -14.40 -0.51 10.14
C LYS A 154 -13.28 -1.48 9.77
N GLN A 155 -13.51 -2.78 9.96
CA GLN A 155 -12.62 -3.81 9.43
C GLN A 155 -12.75 -3.82 7.89
N VAL A 156 -11.68 -3.45 7.18
CA VAL A 156 -11.69 -3.35 5.71
C VAL A 156 -10.70 -4.29 5.02
N ILE A 157 -9.79 -4.90 5.80
CA ILE A 157 -8.87 -5.97 5.42
C ILE A 157 -8.82 -6.93 6.61
N ASP A 158 -8.80 -8.24 6.42
CA ASP A 158 -8.66 -9.21 7.51
C ASP A 158 -7.40 -8.97 8.34
N SER A 159 -7.51 -9.23 9.64
CA SER A 159 -6.40 -9.02 10.58
C SER A 159 -5.16 -9.87 10.25
N GLN A 160 -5.33 -11.09 9.73
CA GLN A 160 -4.23 -11.96 9.32
C GLN A 160 -3.57 -11.44 8.04
N SER A 161 -4.35 -10.96 7.08
CA SER A 161 -3.85 -10.32 5.86
C SER A 161 -3.00 -9.08 6.19
N ALA A 162 -3.49 -8.21 7.08
CA ALA A 162 -2.74 -7.05 7.56
C ALA A 162 -1.48 -7.46 8.33
N TYR A 163 -1.56 -8.50 9.17
CA TYR A 163 -0.41 -9.04 9.90
C TYR A 163 0.71 -9.49 8.97
N ILE A 164 0.39 -10.27 7.92
CA ILE A 164 1.39 -10.78 6.98
C ILE A 164 2.13 -9.62 6.31
N VAL A 165 1.42 -8.56 5.90
CA VAL A 165 2.06 -7.37 5.31
C VAL A 165 2.95 -6.67 6.32
N ASN A 166 2.48 -6.42 7.53
CA ASN A 166 3.27 -5.79 8.59
C ASN A 166 4.53 -6.62 8.93
N ASP A 167 4.39 -7.95 8.98
CA ASP A 167 5.49 -8.87 9.25
C ASP A 167 6.56 -8.77 8.16
N ILE A 168 6.18 -8.81 6.88
CA ILE A 168 7.12 -8.63 5.76
C ILE A 168 7.79 -7.25 5.80
N LEU A 169 7.03 -6.18 6.05
CA LEU A 169 7.57 -4.81 6.09
C LEU A 169 8.40 -4.52 7.35
N SER A 170 8.41 -5.43 8.32
CA SER A 170 9.30 -5.36 9.47
C SER A 170 10.66 -6.03 9.25
N ASP A 171 10.84 -6.73 8.12
CA ASP A 171 12.12 -7.36 7.76
C ASP A 171 13.20 -6.30 7.52
N ARG A 172 14.29 -6.36 8.30
CA ARG A 172 15.45 -5.47 8.09
C ARG A 172 16.29 -5.87 6.87
N THR A 173 16.25 -7.14 6.51
CA THR A 173 16.94 -7.71 5.35
C THR A 173 16.04 -8.76 4.70
N PRO A 174 15.84 -8.77 3.38
CA PRO A 174 16.46 -7.90 2.37
C PRO A 174 15.70 -6.57 2.17
N GLY A 175 14.92 -6.11 3.17
CA GLY A 175 14.15 -4.88 3.08
C GLY A 175 15.02 -3.66 2.72
N LEU A 176 14.60 -2.89 1.72
CA LEU A 176 15.29 -1.65 1.30
C LEU A 176 15.27 -0.54 2.38
N HIS A 177 14.59 -0.80 3.49
CA HIS A 177 14.35 0.10 4.61
C HIS A 177 15.01 -0.40 5.92
N GLY A 178 16.00 -1.30 5.86
CA GLY A 178 16.65 -1.85 7.05
C GLY A 178 17.26 -0.81 8.00
N TRP A 179 17.62 0.36 7.48
CA TRP A 179 18.16 1.52 8.21
C TRP A 179 17.08 2.39 8.87
N MET A 180 15.79 2.12 8.63
CA MET A 180 14.66 2.92 9.11
C MET A 180 14.09 2.40 10.45
N GLY A 181 14.74 1.41 11.05
CA GLY A 181 14.30 0.82 12.31
C GLY A 181 14.49 1.76 13.49
N VAL A 182 13.54 1.72 14.43
CA VAL A 182 13.68 2.38 15.73
C VAL A 182 14.16 1.34 16.75
N ASN A 183 15.22 1.66 17.50
CA ASN A 183 15.76 0.73 18.50
C ASN A 183 14.71 0.41 19.59
N GLY A 184 14.57 -0.87 19.91
CA GLY A 184 13.60 -1.35 20.90
C GLY A 184 12.14 -1.36 20.41
N VAL A 185 11.85 -0.93 19.17
CA VAL A 185 10.49 -0.89 18.62
C VAL A 185 10.43 -1.71 17.34
N ARG A 186 9.45 -2.62 17.25
CA ARG A 186 9.15 -3.30 15.99
C ARG A 186 8.39 -2.33 15.08
N THR A 187 9.08 -1.82 14.07
CA THR A 187 8.51 -0.95 13.04
C THR A 187 8.37 -1.69 11.71
N SER A 188 7.33 -1.34 10.96
CA SER A 188 7.16 -1.69 9.55
C SER A 188 7.49 -0.48 8.69
N ALA A 189 8.14 -0.67 7.55
CA ALA A 189 8.50 0.45 6.67
C ALA A 189 8.33 0.13 5.19
N LYS A 190 8.04 1.17 4.39
CA LYS A 190 7.99 1.07 2.94
C LYS A 190 8.49 2.35 2.27
N THR A 191 9.34 2.15 1.27
CA THR A 191 9.82 3.20 0.37
C THR A 191 8.97 3.31 -0.90
N GLY A 192 8.97 4.47 -1.54
CA GLY A 192 8.41 4.70 -2.87
C GLY A 192 9.29 5.66 -3.67
N THR A 193 9.32 5.45 -4.99
CA THR A 193 10.06 6.29 -5.94
C THR A 193 9.22 6.40 -7.20
N SER A 194 9.02 7.63 -7.68
CA SER A 194 8.50 7.91 -9.03
C SER A 194 9.64 8.49 -9.87
N ASP A 195 9.59 8.26 -11.19
CA ASP A 195 10.59 8.78 -12.12
C ASP A 195 9.95 9.68 -13.17
N LYS A 196 10.68 10.71 -13.61
CA LYS A 196 10.40 11.49 -14.82
C LYS A 196 11.62 11.42 -15.73
N GLY A 197 11.50 10.72 -16.87
CA GLY A 197 12.62 10.56 -17.82
C GLY A 197 13.83 9.84 -17.21
N SER A 198 13.59 8.81 -16.40
CA SER A 198 14.61 8.04 -15.65
C SER A 198 15.32 8.82 -14.53
N GLN A 199 14.85 10.02 -14.18
CA GLN A 199 15.32 10.76 -13.02
C GLN A 199 14.30 10.65 -11.89
N PRO A 200 14.73 10.42 -10.63
CA PRO A 200 13.82 10.40 -9.50
C PRO A 200 13.11 11.74 -9.39
N LYS A 201 11.78 11.71 -9.30
CA LYS A 201 10.93 12.89 -9.12
C LYS A 201 10.36 12.96 -7.71
N ASP A 202 9.70 11.90 -7.28
CA ASP A 202 9.09 11.83 -5.94
C ASP A 202 9.73 10.71 -5.13
N LEU A 203 10.15 11.02 -3.92
CA LEU A 203 10.68 10.07 -2.94
C LEU A 203 9.74 9.99 -1.75
N TRP A 204 9.35 8.77 -1.40
CA TRP A 204 8.40 8.49 -0.34
C TRP A 204 8.96 7.54 0.69
N ILE A 205 8.63 7.82 1.94
CA ILE A 205 8.88 6.96 3.08
C ILE A 205 7.60 6.87 3.90
N ILE A 206 7.20 5.66 4.26
CA ILE A 206 6.23 5.41 5.32
C ILE A 206 6.88 4.48 6.34
N ASN A 207 6.87 4.88 7.62
CA ASN A 207 7.34 4.07 8.73
C ASN A 207 6.28 4.06 9.82
N TYR A 208 6.00 2.89 10.39
CA TYR A 208 4.91 2.76 11.33
C TYR A 208 5.08 1.63 12.35
N SER A 209 4.37 1.78 13.44
CA SER A 209 4.10 0.78 14.48
C SER A 209 2.60 0.84 14.84
N PRO A 210 2.09 -0.06 15.69
CA PRO A 210 0.70 0.06 16.15
C PRO A 210 0.37 1.41 16.83
N ALA A 211 1.38 2.13 17.33
CA ALA A 211 1.20 3.39 18.04
C ALA A 211 1.25 4.64 17.15
N LEU A 212 1.97 4.60 16.02
CA LEU A 212 2.23 5.77 15.19
C LEU A 212 2.50 5.38 13.74
N VAL A 213 2.00 6.17 12.79
CA VAL A 213 2.35 6.12 11.37
C VAL A 213 2.92 7.47 10.96
N MET A 214 4.11 7.44 10.34
CA MET A 214 4.78 8.62 9.81
C MET A 214 4.96 8.45 8.30
N GLY A 215 4.63 9.51 7.55
CA GLY A 215 4.87 9.59 6.12
C GLY A 215 5.66 10.83 5.75
N MET A 216 6.73 10.65 4.97
CA MET A 216 7.57 11.71 4.44
C MET A 216 7.59 11.65 2.92
N TRP A 217 7.54 12.84 2.30
CA TRP A 217 7.68 13.04 0.87
C TRP A 217 8.75 14.09 0.59
N LEU A 218 9.51 13.89 -0.48
CA LEU A 218 10.50 14.82 -1.03
C LEU A 218 10.39 14.80 -2.56
N GLY A 219 10.39 15.97 -3.21
CA GLY A 219 10.35 16.10 -4.67
C GLY A 219 10.51 17.53 -5.16
#